data_AF-A0ABD6S911-F1
#
_entry.id   AF-A0ABD6S911-F1
#
_cell.length_a   1.000
_cell.length_b   1.000
_cell.length_c   1.000
_cell.angle_alpha   90.00
_cell.angle_beta   90.00
_cell.angle_gamma   90.00
#
_symmetry.space_group_name_H-M   'P 1'
#
loop_
_entity.id
_entity.type
_entity.pdbx_description
1 polymer ?
#
loop_
_entity_poly.entity_id
_entity_poly.type
_entity_poly.pdbx_seq_one_letter_code
_entity_poly.pdbx_strand_id
1 'polypeptide(L)' 'MEVQYDSQGRMKYHPDYHPNHKKQYTTKELAYICKYYGFGKVKGIALSLGRTETTIRQIVNVLRKNGTFEKYKAMGE' A
#
# COMPACT_ATOMS: atom_id res chain seq x y z
N MET A 1 6.14 -20.23 5.73
CA MET A 1 5.40 -19.55 6.82
C MET A 1 3.92 -19.80 6.55
N GLU A 2 3.07 -19.92 7.56
CA GLU A 2 1.63 -20.04 7.33
C GLU A 2 1.00 -18.66 7.14
N VAL A 3 -0.03 -18.59 6.28
CA VAL A 3 -0.79 -17.35 6.09
C VAL A 3 -1.62 -17.08 7.35
N GLN A 4 -1.40 -15.91 7.95
CA GLN A 4 -2.16 -15.45 9.10
C GLN A 4 -2.88 -14.15 8.77
N TYR A 5 -4.03 -13.94 9.43
CA TYR A 5 -4.82 -12.73 9.31
C TYR A 5 -4.93 -12.04 10.68
N ASP A 6 -5.13 -10.72 10.66
CA ASP A 6 -5.53 -9.98 11.86
C ASP A 6 -7.06 -10.01 12.05
N SER A 7 -7.53 -9.40 13.14
CA SER A 7 -8.96 -9.32 13.48
C SER A 7 -9.80 -8.55 12.46
N GLN A 8 -9.17 -7.82 11.54
CA GLN A 8 -9.84 -7.08 10.45
C GLN A 8 -9.79 -7.85 9.12
N GLY A 9 -9.29 -9.09 9.11
CA GLY A 9 -9.19 -9.93 7.92
C GLY A 9 -8.06 -9.53 6.98
N ARG A 10 -7.10 -8.72 7.42
CA ARG A 10 -5.93 -8.33 6.61
C ARG A 10 -4.82 -9.35 6.79
N MET A 11 -4.16 -9.71 5.69
CA MET A 11 -3.02 -10.63 5.75
C MET A 11 -1.89 -10.00 6.57
N LYS A 12 -1.39 -10.73 7.58
CA LYS A 12 -0.15 -10.37 8.28
C LYS A 12 1.04 -10.51 7.32
N TYR A 13 2.20 -10.02 7.73
CA TYR A 13 3.42 -10.20 6.93
C TYR A 13 3.62 -11.68 6.58
N HIS A 14 4.01 -11.90 5.32
CA HIS A 14 4.29 -13.21 4.75
C HIS A 14 5.33 -12.99 3.65
N PRO A 15 6.48 -13.69 3.68
CA PRO A 15 7.58 -13.43 2.76
C PRO A 15 7.18 -13.56 1.28
N ASP A 16 6.37 -14.56 0.95
CA ASP A 16 5.98 -14.84 -0.44
C ASP A 16 4.99 -13.82 -1.03
N TYR A 17 4.17 -13.18 -0.18
CA TYR A 17 3.18 -12.18 -0.61
C TYR A 17 3.65 -10.75 -0.39
N HIS A 18 4.70 -10.56 0.42
CA HIS A 18 5.22 -9.25 0.77
C HIS A 18 6.72 -9.09 0.47
N PRO A 19 7.17 -9.37 -0.78
CA PRO A 19 8.59 -9.30 -1.16
C PRO A 19 9.21 -7.90 -1.04
N ASN A 20 8.39 -6.84 -0.91
CA ASN A 20 8.84 -5.46 -0.74
C ASN A 20 8.78 -4.98 0.72
N HIS A 21 8.80 -5.92 1.67
CA HIS A 21 8.92 -5.60 3.08
C HIS A 21 10.18 -4.78 3.40
N LYS A 22 10.02 -3.71 4.20
CA LYS A 22 11.08 -2.75 4.59
C LYS A 22 11.75 -1.98 3.44
N LYS A 23 11.36 -2.19 2.18
CA LYS A 23 11.88 -1.42 1.05
C LYS A 23 11.21 -0.05 0.99
N GLN A 24 11.95 0.97 0.58
CA GLN A 24 11.40 2.30 0.33
C GLN A 24 10.35 2.26 -0.80
N TYR A 25 9.42 3.21 -0.81
CA TYR A 25 8.48 3.36 -1.91
C TYR A 25 9.14 4.16 -3.05
N THR A 26 9.02 3.64 -4.26
CA THR A 26 9.36 4.38 -5.48
C THR A 26 8.27 5.40 -5.81
N THR A 27 8.62 6.42 -6.58
CA THR A 27 7.65 7.41 -7.10
C THR A 27 6.50 6.75 -7.87
N LYS A 28 6.78 5.70 -8.66
CA LYS A 28 5.77 4.95 -9.40
C LYS A 28 4.80 4.21 -8.47
N GLU A 29 5.31 3.59 -7.41
CA GLU A 29 4.45 2.96 -6.40
C GLU A 29 3.58 3.99 -5.69
N LEU A 30 4.14 5.14 -5.29
CA LEU A 30 3.36 6.20 -4.63
C LEU A 30 2.26 6.74 -5.54
N ALA A 31 2.57 6.96 -6.83
CA ALA A 31 1.61 7.39 -7.83
C ALA A 31 0.50 6.36 -8.03
N TYR A 32 0.86 5.07 -8.17
CA TYR A 32 -0.08 3.96 -8.27
C TYR A 32 -0.99 3.88 -7.03
N ILE A 33 -0.42 3.94 -5.83
CA ILE A 33 -1.18 3.94 -4.57
C ILE A 33 -2.19 5.09 -4.61
N CYS A 34 -1.75 6.33 -4.82
CA CYS A 34 -2.64 7.49 -4.78
C CYS A 34 -3.73 7.47 -5.86
N LYS A 35 -3.43 6.96 -7.06
CA LYS A 35 -4.38 6.83 -8.18
C LYS A 35 -5.51 5.85 -7.87
N TYR A 36 -5.19 4.69 -7.30
CA TYR A 36 -6.14 3.60 -7.09
C TYR A 36 -6.68 3.50 -5.65
N TYR A 37 -6.16 4.30 -4.71
CA TYR A 37 -6.61 4.26 -3.32
C TYR A 37 -8.08 4.65 -3.19
N GLY A 38 -8.87 3.76 -2.59
CA GLY A 38 -10.30 3.94 -2.40
C GLY A 38 -10.90 2.85 -1.52
N PHE A 39 -12.19 2.98 -1.21
CA PHE A 39 -12.91 2.00 -0.41
C PHE A 39 -12.83 0.60 -1.01
N GLY A 40 -12.43 -0.39 -0.20
CA GLY A 40 -12.27 -1.79 -0.63
C GLY A 40 -11.10 -2.09 -1.58
N LYS A 41 -10.30 -1.10 -1.99
CA LYS A 41 -9.22 -1.30 -2.98
C LYS A 41 -7.85 -1.64 -2.38
N VAL A 42 -7.67 -1.41 -1.08
CA VAL A 42 -6.36 -1.51 -0.40
C VAL A 42 -5.73 -2.90 -0.50
N LYS A 43 -6.53 -3.97 -0.38
CA LYS A 43 -6.05 -5.35 -0.49
C LYS A 43 -5.42 -5.64 -1.86
N GLY A 44 -6.06 -5.18 -2.94
CA GLY A 44 -5.53 -5.32 -4.30
C GLY A 44 -4.21 -4.56 -4.46
N ILE A 45 -4.15 -3.31 -4.01
CA ILE A 45 -2.93 -2.48 -4.06
C ILE A 45 -1.79 -3.13 -3.28
N ALA A 46 -2.08 -3.61 -2.08
CA ALA A 46 -1.13 -4.29 -1.20
C ALA A 46 -0.50 -5.52 -1.90
N LEU A 47 -1.33 -6.38 -2.48
CA LEU A 47 -0.89 -7.56 -3.22
C LEU A 47 -0.09 -7.20 -4.47
N SER A 48 -0.57 -6.25 -5.29
CA SER A 48 0.13 -5.79 -6.50
C SER A 48 1.52 -5.23 -6.21
N LEU A 49 1.70 -4.58 -5.07
CA LEU A 49 2.98 -3.98 -4.68
C LEU A 49 3.83 -4.88 -3.79
N GLY A 50 3.34 -6.06 -3.41
CA GLY A 50 4.05 -6.95 -2.49
C GLY A 50 4.27 -6.30 -1.11
N ARG A 51 3.26 -5.61 -0.57
CA ARG A 51 3.29 -4.86 0.70
C ARG A 51 2.04 -5.15 1.53
N THR A 52 2.07 -4.90 2.83
CA THR A 52 0.91 -5.16 3.69
C THR A 52 -0.12 -4.04 3.58
N GLU A 53 -1.41 -4.36 3.72
CA GLU A 53 -2.49 -3.34 3.72
C GLU A 53 -2.24 -2.24 4.75
N THR A 54 -1.70 -2.59 5.91
CA THR A 54 -1.35 -1.64 6.98
C THR A 54 -0.35 -0.60 6.48
N THR A 55 0.71 -1.02 5.78
CA THR A 55 1.72 -0.09 5.27
C THR A 55 1.18 0.81 4.15
N ILE A 56 0.25 0.32 3.32
CA ILE A 56 -0.43 1.13 2.30
C ILE A 56 -1.30 2.23 2.96
N ARG A 57 -2.05 1.90 4.02
CA ARG A 57 -2.86 2.89 4.76
C ARG A 57 -1.98 3.92 5.45
N GLN A 58 -0.88 3.48 6.06
CA GLN A 58 0.08 4.37 6.72
C GLN A 58 0.71 5.36 5.75
N ILE A 59 1.20 4.89 4.58
CA ILE A 59 1.82 5.80 3.61
C ILE A 59 0.80 6.81 3.05
N VAL A 60 -0.44 6.40 2.80
CA VAL A 60 -1.49 7.34 2.37
C VAL A 60 -1.76 8.42 3.43
N ASN A 61 -1.80 8.05 4.71
CA ASN A 61 -1.96 9.02 5.80
C ASN A 61 -0.78 10.01 5.83
N VAL A 62 0.46 9.53 5.65
CA VAL A 62 1.65 10.39 5.57
C VAL A 62 1.56 11.34 4.37
N LEU A 63 1.21 10.84 3.18
CA LEU A 63 1.10 11.66 1.96
C LEU A 63 0.02 12.75 2.09
N ARG A 64 -1.12 12.42 2.72
CA ARG A 64 -2.18 13.40 3.00
C ARG A 64 -1.73 14.45 4.00
N LYS A 65 -1.09 14.03 5.10
CA LYS A 65 -0.54 14.95 6.11
C LYS A 65 0.48 15.91 5.48
N ASN A 66 1.28 15.42 4.53
CA ASN A 66 2.30 16.21 3.84
C ASN A 66 1.76 17.00 2.64
N GLY A 67 0.45 16.94 2.33
CA GLY A 67 -0.13 17.63 1.16
C GLY A 67 0.32 17.12 -0.21
N THR A 68 0.95 15.93 -0.27
CA THR A 68 1.52 15.37 -1.52
C THR A 68 0.66 14.29 -2.16
N PHE A 69 -0.44 13.90 -1.52
CA PHE A 69 -1.33 12.85 -2.03
C PHE A 69 -1.86 13.17 -3.45
N GLU A 70 -2.44 14.36 -3.65
CA GLU A 70 -2.98 14.77 -4.95
C GLU A 70 -1.88 14.93 -6.02
N LYS A 71 -0.67 15.37 -5.62
CA LYS A 71 0.49 15.44 -6.52
C LYS A 71 0.83 14.05 -7.09
N TYR A 72 0.95 13.04 -6.25
CA TYR A 72 1.23 11.68 -6.72
C TYR A 72 0.04 11.08 -7.48
N LYS A 73 -1.20 11.39 -7.08
CA LYS A 73 -2.40 10.94 -7.78
C LYS A 73 -2.44 11.44 -9.23
N ALA A 74 -2.05 12.68 -9.48
CA ALA A 74 -1.97 13.26 -10.82
C ALA A 74 -0.86 12.65 -11.69
N MET A 75 0.18 12.06 -11.07
CA MET A 75 1.27 11.36 -11.76
C MET A 75 0.95 9.91 -12.12
N GLY A 76 -0.11 9.33 -11.55
CA GLY A 76 -0.45 7.94 -11.79
C GLY A 76 -1.08 7.76 -13.16
N GLU A 77 -0.47 6.91 -14.00
CA GLU A 77 -1.03 6.46 -15.28
C GLU A 77 -2.26 5.57 -15.05
#